data_AF-A0A847MZH8-F1
#
_entry.id   AF-A0A847MZH8-F1
#
_cell.length_a   1.000
_cell.length_b   1.000
_cell.length_c   1.000
_cell.angle_alpha   90.00
_cell.angle_beta   90.00
_cell.angle_gamma   90.00
#
_symmetry.space_group_name_H-M   'P 1'
#
loop_
_entity.id
_entity.type
_entity.pdbx_description
1 polymer ?
#
loop_
_entity_poly.entity_id
_entity_poly.type
_entity_poly.pdbx_seq_one_letter_code
_entity_poly.pdbx_strand_id
1 'polypeptide(L)' 'SAYGGTGTVGGAIIGAIFMGVLNNGMSILGIDANWQRAVKGIVVLAAVVFDVLSKKRVKSS' A
#
# COMPACT_ATOMS: atom_id res chain seq x y z
N SER A 1 -4.57 -12.26 -21.95
CA SER A 1 -3.11 -12.04 -21.90
C SER A 1 -2.77 -11.42 -20.55
N ALA A 2 -2.29 -12.22 -19.61
CA ALA A 2 -2.00 -11.77 -18.25
C ALA A 2 -0.69 -10.96 -18.24
N TYR A 3 -0.79 -9.66 -18.54
CA TYR A 3 0.27 -8.72 -18.22
C TYR A 3 0.13 -8.38 -16.72
N GLY A 4 0.64 -9.28 -15.88
CA GLY A 4 0.82 -9.03 -14.46
C GLY A 4 1.72 -7.81 -14.30
N GLY A 5 1.24 -6.81 -13.56
CA GLY A 5 1.90 -5.52 -13.42
C GLY A 5 3.36 -5.64 -12.99
N THR A 6 4.17 -4.69 -13.44
CA THR A 6 5.62 -4.52 -13.17
C THR A 6 5.94 -4.18 -11.71
N GLY A 7 5.22 -4.75 -10.74
CA GLY A 7 5.56 -4.65 -9.32
C GLY A 7 6.76 -5.54 -9.02
N THR A 8 7.89 -4.96 -8.60
CA THR A 8 9.06 -5.74 -8.21
C THR A 8 8.79 -6.45 -6.88
N VAL A 9 9.39 -7.64 -6.71
CA VAL A 9 9.31 -8.40 -5.44
C VAL A 9 9.79 -7.54 -4.25
N GLY A 10 10.81 -6.70 -4.46
CA GLY A 10 11.29 -5.77 -3.45
C GLY A 10 10.22 -4.77 -2.99
N GLY A 11 9.45 -4.20 -3.91
CA GLY A 11 8.34 -3.30 -3.57
C GLY A 11 7.23 -4.00 -2.78
N ALA A 12 6.93 -5.26 -3.10
CA ALA A 12 5.94 -6.07 -2.39
C ALA A 12 6.38 -6.38 -0.94
N ILE A 13 7.65 -6.73 -0.73
CA ILE A 13 8.21 -6.99 0.60
C ILE A 13 8.14 -5.75 1.48
N ILE A 14 8.53 -4.58 0.94
CA ILE A 14 8.44 -3.30 1.66
C ILE A 14 7.00 -3.00 2.04
N GLY A 15 6.05 -3.18 1.13
CA GLY A 15 4.62 -2.99 1.40
C GLY A 15 4.08 -3.94 2.47
N ALA A 16 4.50 -5.21 2.46
CA ALA A 16 4.10 -6.20 3.46
C ALA A 16 4.63 -5.86 4.86
N ILE A 17 5.90 -5.46 4.96
CA ILE A 17 6.50 -5.01 6.23
C ILE A 17 5.79 -3.76 6.73
N PHE A 18 5.54 -2.78 5.87
CA PHE A 18 4.83 -1.55 6.21
C PHE A 18 3.42 -1.84 6.77
N MET A 19 2.65 -2.72 6.13
CA MET A 19 1.34 -3.14 6.64
C MET A 19 1.43 -3.87 7.99
N GLY A 20 2.48 -4.69 8.19
CA GLY A 20 2.76 -5.33 9.47
C GLY A 20 3.05 -4.32 10.58
N VAL A 21 3.86 -3.30 10.30
CA VAL A 21 4.17 -2.22 11.24
C VAL A 21 2.92 -1.40 11.57
N LEU A 22 2.10 -1.06 10.58
CA LEU A 22 0.83 -0.35 10.81
C LEU A 22 -0.09 -1.14 11.73
N ASN A 23 -0.24 -2.45 11.48
CA ASN A 23 -1.11 -3.30 12.31
C ASN A 23 -0.63 -3.38 13.76
N ASN A 24 0.67 -3.55 13.97
CA ASN A 24 1.25 -3.62 15.31
C ASN A 24 1.26 -2.25 16.00
N GLY A 25 1.60 -1.18 15.29
CA GLY A 25 1.63 0.18 15.82
C GLY A 25 0.24 0.65 16.26
N MET A 26 -0.80 0.43 15.45
CA MET A 26 -2.17 0.76 15.83
C MET A 26 -2.66 -0.07 17.02
N SER A 27 -2.26 -1.34 17.12
CA SER A 27 -2.58 -2.21 18.26
C SER A 27 -1.94 -1.70 19.56
N ILE A 28 -0.66 -1.33 19.52
CA ILE A 28 0.08 -0.81 20.68
C ILE A 28 -0.47 0.55 21.12
N LEU A 29 -0.86 1.40 20.17
CA LEU A 29 -1.49 2.70 20.43
C LEU A 29 -2.94 2.59 20.92
N GLY A 30 -3.49 1.38 21.03
CA GLY A 30 -4.88 1.16 21.48
C GLY A 30 -5.91 1.73 20.51
N ILE A 31 -5.57 1.84 19.22
CA ILE A 31 -6.48 2.39 18.21
C ILE A 31 -7.60 1.38 17.95
N ASP A 32 -8.83 1.86 18.06
CA ASP A 32 -10.04 1.06 17.88
C ASP A 32 -10.10 0.44 16.47
N ALA A 33 -10.64 -0.78 16.35
CA ALA A 33 -10.69 -1.53 15.10
C ALA A 33 -11.43 -0.77 13.98
N ASN A 34 -12.38 0.09 14.35
CA ASN A 34 -13.10 0.93 13.40
C ASN A 34 -12.17 1.95 12.72
N TRP A 35 -11.26 2.56 13.50
CA TRP A 35 -10.22 3.45 12.99
C TRP A 35 -9.15 2.70 12.19
N GLN A 36 -8.76 1.49 12.62
CA GLN A 36 -7.81 0.67 11.87
C GLN A 36 -8.30 0.36 10.45
N ARG A 37 -9.59 0.06 10.29
CA ARG A 37 -10.21 -0.16 8.96
C ARG A 37 -10.15 1.10 8.09
N ALA A 38 -10.47 2.26 8.66
CA ALA A 38 -10.39 3.53 7.94
C ALA A 38 -8.96 3.83 7.48
N VAL A 39 -7.96 3.69 8.37
CA VAL A 39 -6.55 3.92 8.05
C VAL A 39 -6.06 2.96 6.97
N LYS A 40 -6.36 1.65 7.09
CA LYS A 40 -6.00 0.66 6.06
C LYS A 40 -6.61 1.01 4.69
N GLY A 41 -7.87 1.45 4.66
CA GLY A 41 -8.53 1.89 3.43
C GLY A 41 -7.88 3.12 2.81
N ILE A 42 -7.57 4.14 3.62
CA ILE A 42 -6.89 5.37 3.16
C ILE A 42 -5.50 5.05 2.61
N VAL A 43 -4.73 4.21 3.31
CA VAL A 43 -3.38 3.80 2.86
C VAL A 43 -3.43 3.10 1.50
N VAL A 44 -4.36 2.15 1.32
CA VAL A 44 -4.51 1.45 0.03
C VAL A 44 -4.93 2.40 -1.09
N LEU A 45 -5.90 3.29 -0.82
CA LEU A 45 -6.32 4.29 -1.80
C LEU A 45 -5.16 5.22 -2.20
N ALA A 46 -4.40 5.71 -1.23
CA ALA A 46 -3.21 6.52 -1.49
C ALA A 46 -2.19 5.74 -2.32
N ALA A 47 -1.90 4.49 -1.96
CA ALA A 47 -0.99 3.62 -2.70
C ALA A 47 -1.43 3.44 -4.16
N VAL A 48 -2.72 3.21 -4.41
CA VAL A 48 -3.28 3.06 -5.77
C VAL A 48 -3.19 4.36 -6.56
N VAL A 49 -3.50 5.51 -5.95
CA VAL A 49 -3.38 6.82 -6.62
C VAL A 49 -1.92 7.09 -7.01
N PHE A 50 -0.97 6.87 -6.10
CA PHE A 50 0.45 7.01 -6.38
C PHE A 50 0.92 6.02 -7.45
N ASP A 51 0.45 4.78 -7.42
CA ASP A 51 0.77 3.75 -8.41
C ASP A 51 0.26 4.14 -9.81
N VAL A 52 -0.99 4.60 -9.92
CA VAL A 52 -1.59 5.08 -11.18
C VAL A 52 -0.85 6.31 -11.74
N LEU A 53 -0.50 7.28 -10.88
CA LEU A 53 0.25 8.47 -11.29
C LEU A 53 1.68 8.11 -11.74
N SER A 54 2.33 7.20 -11.03
CA SER A 54 3.69 6.75 -11.35
C SER A 54 3.75 5.95 -12.65
N LYS A 55 2.76 5.07 -12.88
CA LYS A 55 2.63 4.31 -14.14
C LYS A 55 2.42 5.20 -15.36
N LYS A 56 1.79 6.38 -15.22
CA LYS A 56 1.67 7.35 -16.32
C LYS A 56 3.01 7.92 -16.78
N ARG A 57 4.01 8.02 -15.90
CA ARG A 57 5.35 8.51 -16.29
C ARG A 57 6.23 7.44 -16.94
N VAL A 58 6.07 6.17 -16.57
CA VAL A 58 6.90 5.07 -17.10
C VAL A 58 6.62 4.78 -18.58
N LYS A 59 5.46 5.17 -19.13
CA LYS A 59 5.10 4.90 -20.53
C LYS A 59 5.61 5.97 -21.53
N SER A 60 6.39 6.96 -21.09
CA SER A 60 6.84 8.07 -21.96
C SER A 60 8.31 8.02 -22.38
N SER A 61 9.02 6.90 -22.19
CA SER A 61 10.39 6.74 -22.67
C SER A 61 10.65 5.39 -23.30
#